data_AF-A0A382RGV5-F1
#
_entry.id   AF-A0A382RGV5-F1
#
_cell.length_a   1.000
_cell.length_b   1.000
_cell.length_c   1.000
_cell.angle_alpha   90.00
_cell.angle_beta   90.00
_cell.angle_gamma   90.00
#
_symmetry.space_group_name_H-M   'P 1'
#
loop_
_entity.id
_entity.type
_entity.pdbx_description
1 polymer ?
#
loop_
_entity_poly.entity_id
_entity_poly.type
_entity_poly.pdbx_seq_one_letter_code
_entity_poly.pdbx_strand_id
1 'polypeptide(L)'
;MEINMLNKIILDKYSELLARVDIEIDGSRPWDITVYNPDLYKSILFNGSLGFGESYMKGWFDCDRLDLFFEKILRSGIYNEVGGIPLFFGKMKSKLRNLQSISRAFQVAERHYDIGNDL
;
A
#
# COMPACT_ATOMS: atom_id res chain seq x y z
N MET A 1 6.45 -6.48 20.56
CA MET A 1 6.62 -5.18 19.89
C MET A 1 5.39 -4.35 20.23
N GLU A 2 5.51 -3.36 21.12
CA GLU A 2 4.36 -2.55 21.54
C GLU A 2 3.83 -1.73 20.36
N ILE A 3 2.61 -2.05 19.93
CA ILE A 3 1.87 -1.21 19.01
C ILE A 3 1.45 0.03 19.82
N ASN A 4 2.12 1.16 19.56
CA ASN A 4 1.77 2.45 20.14
C ASN A 4 0.25 2.70 19.94
N MET A 5 -0.46 3.23 20.94
CA MET A 5 -1.91 3.52 20.91
C MET A 5 -2.36 4.17 19.60
N LEU A 6 -1.53 5.05 19.03
CA LEU A 6 -1.77 5.68 17.74
C LEU A 6 -1.83 4.67 16.57
N ASN A 7 -0.91 3.72 16.52
CA ASN A 7 -0.88 2.67 15.49
C ASN A 7 -2.13 1.78 15.56
N LYS A 8 -2.63 1.49 16.76
CA LYS A 8 -3.83 0.68 16.96
C LYS A 8 -5.09 1.38 16.42
N ILE A 9 -5.27 2.67 16.73
CA ILE A 9 -6.40 3.45 16.21
C ILE A 9 -6.37 3.56 14.68
N ILE A 10 -5.17 3.74 14.10
CA ILE A 10 -5.01 3.78 12.65
C ILE A 10 -5.32 2.42 12.02
N LEU A 11 -4.81 1.34 12.63
CA LEU A 11 -5.08 -0.03 12.20
C LEU A 11 -6.58 -0.31 12.18
N ASP A 12 -7.28 -0.08 13.30
CA ASP A 12 -8.71 -0.36 13.42
C ASP A 12 -9.50 0.39 12.33
N LYS A 13 -9.18 1.67 12.13
CA LYS A 13 -9.81 2.49 11.08
C LYS A 13 -9.48 2.00 9.67
N TYR A 14 -8.26 1.53 9.42
CA TYR A 14 -7.86 1.02 8.11
C TYR A 14 -8.52 -0.32 7.81
N SER A 15 -8.57 -1.22 8.80
CA SER A 15 -9.28 -2.50 8.73
C SER A 15 -10.78 -2.29 8.45
N GLU A 16 -11.44 -1.35 9.14
CA GLU A 16 -12.84 -1.02 8.87
C GLU A 16 -13.08 -0.54 7.43
N LEU A 17 -12.14 0.22 6.87
CA LEU A 17 -12.25 0.72 5.50
C LEU A 17 -12.01 -0.37 4.47
N LEU A 18 -11.01 -1.23 4.69
CA LEU A 18 -10.74 -2.37 3.82
C LEU A 18 -11.88 -3.40 3.87
N ALA A 19 -12.47 -3.63 5.05
CA ALA A 19 -13.60 -4.54 5.20
C ALA A 19 -14.82 -4.11 4.36
N ARG A 20 -15.04 -2.80 4.15
CA ARG A 20 -16.11 -2.29 3.27
C ARG A 20 -15.93 -2.65 1.80
N VAL A 21 -14.71 -2.95 1.37
CA VAL A 21 -14.40 -3.37 0.00
C VAL A 21 -14.09 -4.87 -0.09
N ASP A 22 -14.46 -5.62 0.95
CA ASP A 22 -14.23 -7.07 1.03
C ASP A 22 -12.74 -7.44 0.97
N ILE A 23 -11.92 -6.69 1.72
CA ILE A 23 -10.50 -6.93 1.93
C ILE A 23 -10.22 -7.01 3.44
N GLU A 24 -9.46 -8.02 3.84
CA GLU A 24 -9.06 -8.25 5.23
C GLU A 24 -7.55 -8.04 5.39
N ILE A 25 -7.14 -7.58 6.59
CA ILE A 25 -5.74 -7.54 7.00
C ILE A 25 -5.43 -8.87 7.70
N ASP A 26 -4.32 -9.48 7.31
CA ASP A 26 -3.91 -10.84 7.68
C ASP A 26 -4.98 -11.89 7.35
N GLY A 27 -5.71 -11.66 6.25
CA GLY A 27 -6.72 -12.57 5.70
C GLY A 27 -6.11 -13.73 4.93
N SER A 28 -6.94 -14.69 4.55
CA SER A 28 -6.52 -15.92 3.85
C SER A 28 -6.80 -15.91 2.34
N ARG A 29 -7.48 -14.88 1.83
CA ARG A 29 -7.86 -14.78 0.42
C ARG A 29 -6.71 -14.14 -0.35
N PRO A 30 -6.55 -14.45 -1.64
CA PRO A 30 -5.37 -13.99 -2.39
C PRO A 30 -5.30 -12.47 -2.58
N TRP A 31 -6.41 -11.74 -2.40
CA TRP A 31 -6.44 -10.27 -2.47
C TRP A 31 -6.39 -9.60 -1.08
N ASP A 32 -6.34 -10.38 -0.01
CA ASP A 32 -6.09 -9.86 1.33
C ASP A 32 -4.62 -9.47 1.47
N ILE A 33 -4.32 -8.59 2.42
CA ILE A 33 -2.94 -8.16 2.69
C ILE A 33 -2.41 -8.82 3.95
N THR A 34 -1.16 -9.24 3.94
CA THR A 34 -0.47 -9.75 5.13
C THR A 34 0.56 -8.72 5.58
N VAL A 35 0.46 -8.22 6.81
CA VAL A 35 1.31 -7.13 7.30
C VAL A 35 2.44 -7.68 8.16
N TYR A 36 3.67 -7.56 7.67
CA TYR A 36 4.88 -7.98 8.38
C TYR A 36 5.48 -6.86 9.24
N ASN A 37 5.21 -5.59 8.90
CA ASN A 37 5.72 -4.43 9.64
C ASN A 37 4.63 -3.38 9.90
N PRO A 38 4.29 -3.08 11.18
CA PRO A 38 3.25 -2.11 11.52
C PRO A 38 3.63 -0.65 11.27
N ASP A 39 4.88 -0.33 10.91
CA ASP A 39 5.22 1.02 10.46
C ASP A 39 4.55 1.37 9.11
N LEU A 40 4.02 0.38 8.39
CA LEU A 40 3.09 0.55 7.26
C LEU A 40 2.00 1.59 7.58
N TYR A 41 1.34 1.46 8.74
CA TYR A 41 0.19 2.30 9.09
C TYR A 41 0.57 3.77 9.23
N LYS A 42 1.74 4.05 9.82
CA LYS A 42 2.29 5.41 9.88
C LYS A 42 2.63 5.93 8.48
N SER A 43 3.27 5.09 7.67
CA SER A 43 3.65 5.45 6.29
C SER A 43 2.42 5.82 5.45
N ILE A 44 1.35 5.02 5.53
CA ILE A 44 0.06 5.29 4.89
C ILE A 44 -0.53 6.59 5.43
N LEU A 45 -0.53 6.81 6.75
CA LEU A 45 -1.08 8.03 7.35
C LEU A 45 -0.37 9.31 6.87
N PHE A 46 0.96 9.32 6.87
CA PHE A 46 1.75 10.51 6.52
C PHE A 46 1.90 10.72 5.02
N ASN A 47 2.10 9.64 4.25
CA ASN A 47 2.47 9.72 2.84
C ASN A 47 1.33 9.33 1.88
N GLY A 48 0.23 8.80 2.42
CA GLY A 48 -0.92 8.37 1.66
C GLY A 48 -0.65 7.11 0.84
N SER A 49 -1.15 7.10 -0.40
CA SER A 49 -0.89 6.07 -1.40
C SER A 49 0.59 5.87 -1.74
N LEU A 50 1.42 6.92 -1.61
CA LEU A 50 2.87 6.79 -1.74
C LEU A 50 3.45 5.92 -0.62
N GLY A 51 2.99 6.16 0.61
CA GLY A 51 3.40 5.36 1.76
C GLY A 51 2.98 3.90 1.64
N PHE A 52 1.80 3.64 1.10
CA PHE A 52 1.35 2.28 0.76
C PHE A 52 2.30 1.63 -0.27
N GLY A 53 2.57 2.29 -1.40
CA GLY A 53 3.45 1.76 -2.44
C GLY A 53 4.89 1.55 -1.98
N GLU A 54 5.46 2.51 -1.24
CA GLU A 54 6.80 2.36 -0.66
C GLU A 54 6.88 1.23 0.36
N SER A 55 5.83 1.02 1.14
CA SER A 55 5.77 -0.07 2.11
C SER A 55 5.68 -1.43 1.42
N TYR A 56 4.98 -1.52 0.28
CA TYR A 56 4.98 -2.72 -0.57
C TYR A 56 6.39 -2.98 -1.11
N MET A 57 7.05 -1.95 -1.66
CA MET A 57 8.43 -2.08 -2.17
C MET A 57 9.45 -2.45 -1.08
N LYS A 58 9.22 -2.03 0.18
CA LYS A 58 10.04 -2.40 1.34
C LYS A 58 9.70 -3.77 1.92
N GLY A 59 8.70 -4.50 1.38
CA GLY A 59 8.25 -5.78 1.91
C GLY A 59 7.59 -5.70 3.30
N TRP A 60 7.02 -4.54 3.65
CA TRP A 60 6.34 -4.36 4.94
C TRP A 60 4.98 -5.04 5.00
N PHE A 61 4.39 -5.31 3.85
CA PHE A 61 3.24 -6.18 3.67
C PHE A 61 3.31 -6.82 2.30
N ASP A 62 2.54 -7.88 2.10
CA ASP A 62 2.43 -8.56 0.81
C ASP A 62 0.97 -8.95 0.50
N CYS A 63 0.70 -9.26 -0.76
CA CYS A 63 -0.61 -9.63 -1.30
C CYS A 63 -0.43 -10.46 -2.57
N ASP A 64 -0.91 -11.71 -2.56
CA ASP A 64 -0.72 -12.65 -3.68
C ASP A 64 -1.31 -12.13 -5.00
N ARG A 65 -2.43 -11.41 -4.91
CA ARG A 65 -3.21 -10.87 -6.04
C ARG A 65 -3.50 -9.40 -5.84
N LEU A 66 -2.42 -8.61 -5.88
CA LEU A 66 -2.46 -7.15 -5.80
C LEU A 66 -3.35 -6.51 -6.89
N ASP A 67 -3.49 -7.16 -8.04
CA ASP A 67 -4.41 -6.77 -9.11
C ASP A 67 -5.89 -6.82 -8.66
N LEU A 68 -6.28 -7.91 -7.97
CA LEU A 68 -7.63 -8.08 -7.44
C LEU A 68 -7.90 -7.15 -6.25
N PHE A 69 -6.88 -6.89 -5.42
CA PHE A 69 -6.94 -5.89 -4.36
C PHE A 69 -7.33 -4.52 -4.93
N PHE A 70 -6.63 -4.05 -5.97
CA PHE A 70 -6.96 -2.77 -6.60
C PHE A 70 -8.29 -2.81 -7.36
N GLU A 71 -8.65 -3.94 -7.99
CA GLU A 71 -9.97 -4.10 -8.61
C GLU A 71 -11.09 -3.85 -7.60
N LYS A 72 -11.02 -4.46 -6.41
CA LYS A 72 -12.01 -4.30 -5.34
C LYS A 72 -12.09 -2.86 -4.82
N ILE A 73 -10.95 -2.24 -4.57
CA ILE A 73 -10.87 -0.84 -4.15
C ILE A 73 -11.50 0.08 -5.20
N LEU A 74 -11.19 -0.12 -6.47
CA LEU A 74 -11.68 0.74 -7.56
C LEU A 74 -13.17 0.48 -7.87
N ARG A 75 -13.63 -0.77 -7.81
CA ARG A 75 -15.03 -1.15 -8.09
C ARG A 75 -16.00 -0.71 -7.01
N SER A 76 -15.58 -0.75 -5.75
CA SER A 76 -16.44 -0.43 -4.60
C SER A 76 -17.02 0.99 -4.62
N GLY A 77 -16.55 1.88 -5.51
CA GLY A 77 -17.09 3.24 -5.58
C GLY A 77 -16.85 4.05 -4.30
N ILE A 78 -16.00 3.58 -3.38
CA ILE A 78 -15.61 4.28 -2.15
C ILE A 78 -15.09 5.70 -2.40
N TYR A 79 -14.72 6.00 -3.65
CA TYR A 79 -14.44 7.34 -4.13
C TYR A 79 -15.62 8.33 -3.93
N ASN A 80 -16.87 7.88 -3.91
CA ASN A 80 -18.07 8.74 -3.86
C ASN A 80 -18.77 8.80 -2.50
N GLU A 81 -18.77 7.74 -1.69
CA GLU A 81 -19.59 7.68 -0.47
C GLU A 81 -18.89 8.16 0.81
N VAL A 82 -17.56 8.21 0.83
CA VAL A 82 -16.81 8.51 2.05
C VAL A 82 -15.95 9.73 1.80
N GLY A 83 -16.45 10.94 2.08
CA GLY A 83 -15.78 12.24 1.85
C GLY A 83 -14.38 12.44 2.45
N GLY A 84 -13.75 11.41 3.04
CA GLY A 84 -12.33 11.38 3.44
C GLY A 84 -11.42 10.51 2.56
N ILE A 85 -11.96 9.54 1.82
CA ILE A 85 -11.20 8.62 0.95
C ILE A 85 -10.89 9.18 -0.46
N PRO A 86 -11.73 10.01 -1.12
CA PRO A 86 -11.34 10.63 -2.38
C PRO A 86 -10.21 11.64 -2.22
N LEU A 87 -9.85 12.08 -1.00
CA LEU A 87 -8.60 12.83 -0.81
C LEU A 87 -7.36 11.90 -0.87
N PHE A 88 -7.48 10.70 -0.31
CA PHE A 88 -6.43 9.68 -0.25
C PHE A 88 -6.18 9.05 -1.64
N PHE A 89 -7.28 8.71 -2.34
CA PHE A 89 -7.25 8.10 -3.68
C PHE A 89 -7.41 9.11 -4.83
N GLY A 90 -7.93 10.32 -4.63
CA GLY A 90 -7.99 11.33 -5.70
C GLY A 90 -6.65 11.95 -6.05
N LYS A 91 -5.71 11.97 -5.10
CA LYS A 91 -4.29 12.23 -5.37
C LYS A 91 -3.56 11.02 -5.98
N MET A 92 -4.19 9.84 -6.03
CA MET A 92 -3.58 8.61 -6.56
C MET A 92 -3.28 8.71 -8.05
N LYS A 93 -4.10 9.40 -8.86
CA LYS A 93 -3.82 9.48 -10.31
C LYS A 93 -2.49 10.17 -10.64
N SER A 94 -2.15 11.26 -9.93
CA SER A 94 -0.88 11.95 -10.15
C SER A 94 0.30 11.23 -9.48
N LYS A 95 0.06 10.63 -8.30
CA LYS A 95 1.10 9.90 -7.56
C LYS A 95 1.37 8.50 -8.09
N LEU A 96 0.42 7.79 -8.70
CA LEU A 96 0.67 6.53 -9.40
C LEU A 96 1.57 6.72 -10.62
N ARG A 97 1.49 7.87 -11.29
CA ARG A 97 2.47 8.26 -12.33
C ARG A 97 3.87 8.46 -11.73
N ASN A 98 3.95 9.04 -10.52
CA ASN A 98 5.22 9.19 -9.79
C ASN A 98 5.73 7.82 -9.27
N LEU A 99 4.86 6.95 -8.76
CA LEU A 99 5.20 5.58 -8.38
C LEU A 99 5.61 4.71 -9.57
N GLN A 100 4.97 4.88 -10.74
CA GLN A 100 5.48 4.33 -11.99
C GLN A 100 6.88 4.87 -12.26
N SER A 101 7.14 6.17 -12.08
CA SER A 101 8.49 6.73 -12.20
C SER A 101 9.48 6.22 -11.15
N ILE A 102 9.07 5.92 -9.91
CA ILE A 102 9.93 5.35 -8.84
C ILE A 102 10.21 3.86 -9.11
N SER A 103 9.19 3.09 -9.51
CA SER A 103 9.34 1.72 -9.99
C SER A 103 10.24 1.67 -11.23
N ARG A 104 10.11 2.64 -12.15
CA ARG A 104 11.01 2.82 -13.29
C ARG A 104 12.38 3.35 -12.87
N ALA A 105 12.48 4.12 -11.79
CA ALA A 105 13.75 4.54 -11.20
C ALA A 105 14.46 3.35 -10.55
N PHE A 106 13.74 2.36 -10.00
CA PHE A 106 14.31 1.06 -9.65
C PHE A 106 14.84 0.32 -10.88
N GLN A 107 14.11 0.39 -12.00
CA GLN A 107 14.55 -0.13 -13.30
C GLN A 107 15.78 0.61 -13.88
N VAL A 108 16.04 1.86 -13.45
CA VAL A 108 17.23 2.65 -13.82
C VAL A 108 18.31 2.62 -12.71
N ALA A 109 17.95 2.21 -11.49
CA ALA A 109 18.84 1.98 -10.34
C ALA A 109 19.40 0.55 -10.32
N GLU A 110 19.22 -0.22 -11.39
CA GLU A 110 19.87 -1.51 -11.60
C GLU A 110 21.27 -1.38 -12.25
N ARG A 111 21.84 -0.17 -12.28
CA ARG A 111 23.19 0.06 -12.81
C ARG A 111 24.20 0.70 -11.87
N HIS A 112 23.95 0.68 -10.57
CA HIS A 112 25.02 0.71 -9.57
C HIS A 112 24.70 -0.22 -8.40
N TYR A 113 24.08 -1.37 -8.68
CA TYR A 113 24.36 -2.57 -7.90
C TYR A 113 25.67 -3.12 -8.43
N ASP A 114 26.69 -3.06 -7.58
CA ASP A 114 28.05 -3.50 -7.86
C ASP A 114 28.06 -5.02 -8.04
N ILE A 115 27.88 -5.49 -9.28
CA ILE A 115 28.13 -6.88 -9.64
C ILE A 115 29.58 -6.93 -10.09
N GLY A 116 30.42 -7.45 -9.21
CA GLY A 116 31.83 -7.72 -9.48
C GLY A 116 31.98 -8.44 -10.81
N ASN A 117 32.88 -7.90 -11.63
CA ASN A 117 33.38 -8.50 -12.84
C ASN A 117 33.93 -9.89 -12.54
N ASP A 118 33.22 -10.95 -12.94
CA ASP A 118 33.78 -12.23 -13.35
C ASP A 118 32.70 -13.06 -14.06
N LEU A 119 32.75 -12.99 -15.40
CA LEU A 119 32.20 -13.95 -16.35
C LEU A 119 33.37 -14.43 -17.22
#